data_AF-A0A5M4B279-F1
#
_entry.id   AF-A0A5M4B279-F1
#
_cell.length_a   1.000
_cell.length_b   1.000
_cell.length_c   1.000
_cell.angle_alpha   90.00
_cell.angle_beta   90.00
_cell.angle_gamma   90.00
#
_symmetry.space_group_name_H-M   'P 1'
#
loop_
_entity.id
_entity.type
_entity.pdbx_description
1 polymer ?
#
loop_
_entity_poly.entity_id
_entity_poly.type
_entity_poly.pdbx_seq_one_letter_code
_entity_poly.pdbx_strand_id
1 'polypeptide(L)'
;MNPFEFIGWFGNIILSIGVIPQVIQTWRTHDVSSFNWPFLLMWAFGVLFTFIYIAQGDMARGSFQWPLWLNYLVNILATFYLVYAKYKYGKTVTPD
;
A
#
# COMPACT_ATOMS: atom_id res chain seq x y z
N MET A 1 25.78 -2.44 -9.95
CA MET A 1 24.81 -2.20 -8.87
C MET A 1 25.54 -2.38 -7.56
N ASN A 2 25.61 -1.34 -6.74
CA ASN A 2 26.25 -1.37 -5.42
C ASN A 2 25.41 -2.25 -4.47
N PRO A 3 26.00 -3.00 -3.51
CA PRO A 3 25.26 -3.69 -2.45
C PRO A 3 24.10 -2.90 -1.83
N PHE A 4 24.27 -1.59 -1.58
CA PHE A 4 23.20 -0.73 -1.05
C PHE A 4 22.03 -0.53 -2.03
N GLU A 5 22.33 -0.37 -3.32
CA GLU A 5 21.29 -0.26 -4.36
C GLU A 5 20.52 -1.57 -4.49
N PHE A 6 21.21 -2.70 -4.35
CA PHE A 6 20.58 -4.02 -4.35
C PHE A 6 19.61 -4.22 -3.19
N ILE A 7 20.03 -3.88 -1.97
CA ILE A 7 19.16 -3.94 -0.80
C ILE A 7 17.95 -3.02 -0.98
N GLY A 8 18.16 -1.80 -1.50
CA GLY A 8 17.07 -0.86 -1.78
C GLY A 8 16.08 -1.38 -2.82
N TRP A 9 16.56 -1.93 -3.93
CA TRP A 9 15.74 -2.55 -4.97
C TRP A 9 14.93 -3.73 -4.42
N PHE A 10 15.63 -4.66 -3.78
CA PHE A 10 15.02 -5.88 -3.25
C PHE A 10 14.01 -5.59 -2.15
N GLY A 11 14.35 -4.68 -1.23
CA GLY A 11 13.45 -4.24 -0.16
C GLY A 11 12.16 -3.62 -0.71
N ASN A 12 12.24 -2.77 -1.73
CA ASN A 12 11.06 -2.18 -2.35
C ASN A 12 10.17 -3.20 -3.08
N ILE A 13 10.76 -4.21 -3.71
CA ILE A 13 10.01 -5.30 -4.32
C ILE A 13 9.28 -6.11 -3.25
N ILE A 14 9.95 -6.47 -2.15
CA ILE A 14 9.33 -7.18 -1.03
C ILE A 14 8.18 -6.36 -0.44
N LEU A 15 8.39 -5.07 -0.19
CA LEU A 15 7.35 -4.18 0.34
C LEU A 15 6.16 -4.05 -0.61
N SER A 16 6.41 -4.05 -1.93
CA SER A 16 5.36 -4.05 -2.94
C SER A 16 4.50 -5.31 -2.86
N ILE A 17 5.12 -6.50 -2.86
CA ILE A 17 4.36 -7.75 -2.86
C ILE A 17 3.82 -8.13 -1.47
N GLY A 18 4.38 -7.58 -0.39
CA GLY A 18 4.03 -7.90 0.99
C GLY A 18 2.58 -7.58 1.35
N VAL A 19 1.95 -6.63 0.66
CA VAL A 19 0.54 -6.30 0.87
C VAL A 19 -0.42 -7.25 0.13
N ILE A 20 0.07 -7.98 -0.88
CA ILE A 20 -0.77 -8.85 -1.71
C ILE A 20 -1.45 -9.95 -0.88
N PRO A 21 -0.76 -10.73 -0.02
CA PRO A 21 -1.40 -11.76 0.79
C PRO A 21 -2.57 -11.22 1.61
N GLN A 22 -2.41 -10.02 2.20
CA GLN A 22 -3.46 -9.38 2.99
C GLN A 22 -4.68 -9.01 2.12
N VAL A 23 -4.45 -8.46 0.93
CA VAL A 23 -5.52 -8.13 -0.02
C VAL A 23 -6.29 -9.38 -0.45
N ILE A 24 -5.60 -10.47 -0.83
CA ILE A 24 -6.32 -11.68 -1.27
C ILE A 24 -7.05 -12.34 -0.10
N GLN A 25 -6.46 -12.31 1.11
CA GLN A 25 -7.13 -12.84 2.30
C GLN A 25 -8.42 -12.08 2.57
N THR A 26 -8.38 -10.75 2.63
CA THR A 26 -9.57 -9.91 2.83
C THR A 26 -10.60 -10.08 1.71
N TRP A 27 -10.16 -10.26 0.46
CA TRP A 27 -11.07 -10.55 -0.64
C TRP A 27 -11.77 -11.91 -0.50
N ARG A 28 -11.05 -12.94 -0.05
CA ARG A 28 -11.59 -14.30 0.10
C ARG A 28 -12.49 -14.47 1.31
N THR A 29 -12.10 -13.91 2.45
CA THR A 29 -12.81 -14.08 3.72
C THR A 29 -13.88 -13.03 3.96
N HIS A 30 -13.79 -11.88 3.27
CA HIS A 30 -14.54 -10.67 3.58
C HIS A 30 -14.39 -10.20 5.03
N ASP A 31 -13.41 -10.74 5.77
CA ASP A 31 -13.14 -10.34 7.14
C ASP A 31 -12.31 -9.06 7.14
N VAL A 32 -12.87 -8.04 7.78
CA VAL A 32 -12.27 -6.72 7.93
C VAL A 32 -12.16 -6.31 9.39
N SER A 33 -12.43 -7.23 10.32
CA SER A 33 -12.34 -6.99 11.77
C SER A 33 -10.93 -6.61 12.22
N SER A 34 -9.92 -7.12 11.52
CA SER A 34 -8.49 -6.92 11.80
C SER A 34 -8.02 -5.47 11.59
N PHE A 35 -8.74 -4.68 10.80
CA PHE A 35 -8.36 -3.29 10.49
C PHE A 35 -9.21 -2.29 11.27
N ASN A 36 -8.56 -1.45 12.08
CA ASN A 36 -9.23 -0.26 12.61
C ASN A 36 -9.24 0.87 11.56
N TRP A 37 -10.30 1.69 11.59
CA TRP A 37 -10.50 2.79 10.63
C TRP A 37 -9.35 3.82 10.63
N PRO A 38 -8.87 4.31 11.80
CA PRO A 38 -7.78 5.28 11.84
C PRO A 38 -6.50 4.76 11.16
N PHE A 39 -6.09 3.53 11.48
CA PHE A 39 -4.90 2.90 10.89
C PHE A 39 -5.00 2.84 9.37
N LEU A 40 -6.13 2.36 8.86
CA LEU A 40 -6.30 2.14 7.43
C LEU A 40 -6.31 3.46 6.63
N LEU A 41 -6.95 4.49 7.16
CA LEU A 41 -6.97 5.82 6.54
C LEU A 41 -5.59 6.50 6.64
N MET A 42 -4.95 6.46 7.81
CA MET A 42 -3.60 7.00 7.98
C MET A 42 -2.60 6.33 7.06
N TRP A 43 -2.71 5.00 6.87
CA TRP A 43 -1.86 4.26 5.95
C TRP A 43 -2.14 4.66 4.50
N ALA A 44 -3.40 4.67 4.06
CA ALA A 44 -3.79 5.04 2.69
C ALA A 44 -3.33 6.47 2.32
N PHE A 45 -3.58 7.45 3.18
CA PHE A 45 -3.14 8.82 2.95
C PHE A 45 -1.63 8.97 3.08
N GLY A 46 -1.00 8.25 4.02
CA GLY A 46 0.45 8.25 4.19
C GLY A 46 1.18 7.76 2.94
N VAL A 47 0.75 6.63 2.34
CA VAL A 47 1.36 6.12 1.11
C VAL A 47 1.09 7.05 -0.07
N LEU A 48 -0.11 7.65 -0.17
CA LEU A 48 -0.45 8.59 -1.23
C LEU A 48 0.40 9.87 -1.16
N PHE A 49 0.50 10.51 0.00
CA PHE A 49 1.28 11.74 0.16
C PHE A 49 2.78 11.48 -0.02
N THR A 50 3.29 10.35 0.47
CA THR A 50 4.70 10.02 0.25
C THR A 50 5.00 9.74 -1.22
N PHE A 51 4.09 9.11 -1.95
CA PHE A 51 4.23 8.92 -3.39
C PHE A 51 4.27 10.25 -4.14
N ILE A 52 3.40 11.21 -3.80
CA ILE A 52 3.41 12.55 -4.40
C ILE A 52 4.75 13.25 -4.14
N TYR A 53 5.25 13.19 -2.90
CA TYR A 53 6.55 13.77 -2.53
C TYR A 53 7.71 13.16 -3.33
N ILE A 54 7.78 11.83 -3.42
CA ILE A 54 8.82 11.12 -4.19
C ILE A 54 8.69 11.45 -5.68
N ALA A 55 7.47 11.41 -6.23
CA ALA A 55 7.23 11.65 -7.64
C ALA A 55 7.66 13.06 -8.04
N GLN A 56 7.33 14.08 -7.25
CA GLN A 56 7.75 15.45 -7.48
C GLN A 56 9.29 15.58 -7.40
N GLY A 57 9.91 14.94 -6.40
CA GLY A 57 11.37 14.95 -6.24
C GLY A 57 12.12 14.30 -7.40
N ASP A 58 11.64 13.14 -7.87
CA ASP A 58 12.23 12.40 -8.98
C ASP A 58 12.06 13.15 -10.31
N MET A 59 10.89 13.74 -10.56
CA MET A 59 10.65 14.59 -11.73
C MET A 59 11.58 15.81 -11.76
N ALA A 60 11.79 16.46 -10.60
CA ALA A 60 12.68 17.62 -10.52
C ALA A 60 14.16 17.27 -10.73
N ARG A 61 14.59 16.05 -10.35
CA ARG A 61 15.97 15.57 -10.49
C ARG A 61 16.26 14.86 -11.81
N GLY A 62 15.23 14.42 -12.52
CA GLY A 62 15.35 13.60 -13.74
C GLY A 62 15.82 12.17 -13.49
N SER A 63 15.85 11.73 -12.23
CA SER A 63 16.29 10.39 -11.81
C SER A 63 15.12 9.62 -11.20
N PHE A 64 14.66 8.56 -11.85
CA PHE A 64 13.50 7.78 -11.41
C PHE A 64 13.90 6.56 -10.59
N GLN A 65 13.36 6.45 -9.37
CA GLN A 65 13.58 5.31 -8.49
C GLN A 65 12.51 4.22 -8.73
N TRP A 66 12.56 3.54 -9.88
CA TRP A 66 11.52 2.60 -10.33
C TRP A 66 10.99 1.58 -9.30
N PRO A 67 11.81 0.93 -8.46
CA PRO A 67 11.31 0.00 -7.44
C PRO A 67 10.49 0.70 -6.36
N LEU A 68 10.91 1.90 -5.98
CA LEU A 68 10.22 2.71 -4.99
C LEU A 68 8.85 3.13 -5.54
N TRP A 69 8.79 3.53 -6.81
CA TRP A 69 7.54 3.82 -7.49
C TRP A 69 6.61 2.61 -7.51
N LEU A 70 7.11 1.43 -7.88
CA LEU A 70 6.34 0.18 -7.88
C LEU A 70 5.78 -0.13 -6.48
N ASN A 71 6.61 0.00 -5.44
CA ASN A 71 6.20 -0.17 -4.05
C ASN A 71 5.01 0.72 -3.69
N TYR A 72 5.14 2.03 -3.90
CA TYR A 72 4.07 2.96 -3.55
C TYR A 72 2.82 2.77 -4.40
N LEU A 73 2.95 2.49 -5.70
CA LEU A 73 1.79 2.25 -6.56
C LEU A 73 0.99 1.02 -6.11
N VAL A 74 1.66 -0.10 -5.82
CA VAL A 74 0.99 -1.31 -5.34
C VAL A 74 0.36 -1.07 -3.98
N ASN A 75 1.05 -0.37 -3.07
CA ASN A 75 0.51 -0.04 -1.76
C ASN A 75 -0.69 0.93 -1.84
N ILE A 76 -0.68 1.91 -2.74
CA ILE A 76 -1.84 2.79 -2.98
C ILE A 76 -3.04 1.96 -3.44
N LEU A 77 -2.88 1.14 -4.48
CA LEU A 77 -3.97 0.31 -4.98
C LEU A 77 -4.52 -0.64 -3.90
N ALA A 78 -3.62 -1.27 -3.14
CA ALA A 78 -3.98 -2.19 -2.07
C ALA A 78 -4.69 -1.49 -0.91
N THR A 79 -4.16 -0.36 -0.42
CA THR A 79 -4.76 0.37 0.71
C THR A 79 -6.12 0.94 0.35
N PHE A 80 -6.29 1.50 -0.86
CA PHE A 80 -7.59 1.96 -1.34
C PHE A 80 -8.59 0.81 -1.50
N TYR A 81 -8.14 -0.34 -2.02
CA TYR A 81 -8.97 -1.55 -2.04
C TYR A 81 -9.39 -1.96 -0.63
N LEU A 82 -8.49 -1.96 0.34
CA LEU A 82 -8.80 -2.33 1.73
C LEU A 82 -9.76 -1.32 2.38
N VAL A 83 -9.63 -0.03 2.10
CA VAL A 83 -10.61 1.00 2.52
C VAL A 83 -12.00 0.68 1.95
N TYR A 84 -12.08 0.39 0.65
CA TYR A 84 -13.31 -0.03 0.00
C TYR A 84 -13.89 -1.31 0.63
N ALA A 85 -13.05 -2.32 0.87
CA ALA A 85 -13.43 -3.57 1.50
C ALA A 85 -13.97 -3.35 2.92
N LYS A 86 -13.30 -2.52 3.74
CA LYS A 86 -13.74 -2.16 5.10
C LYS A 86 -15.10 -1.47 5.07
N TYR A 87 -15.34 -0.58 4.11
CA TYR A 87 -16.63 0.08 3.93
C TYR A 87 -17.74 -0.90 3.49
N LYS A 88 -17.44 -1.81 2.56
CA LYS A 88 -18.41 -2.74 1.98
C LYS A 88 -18.75 -3.91 2.92
N TYR A 89 -17.73 -4.59 3.43
CA TYR A 89 -17.88 -5.78 4.27
C TYR A 89 -18.11 -5.42 5.74
N GLY A 90 -17.76 -4.20 6.17
CA GLY A 90 -18.08 -3.73 7.52
C GLY A 90 -19.58 -3.58 7.77
N LYS A 91 -20.41 -3.46 6.72
CA LYS A 91 -21.87 -3.34 6.82
C LYS A 91 -22.60 -4.68 6.92
N THR A 92 -21.94 -5.81 6.67
CA THR A 92 -22.54 -7.15 6.74
C THR A 92 -22.40 -7.79 8.13
N VAL A 93 -21.70 -7.13 9.07
CA VAL A 93 -21.64 -7.52 10.48
C VAL A 93 -22.56 -6.56 11.24
N THR A 94 -23.86 -6.85 11.25
CA THR A 94 -24.79 -6.21 12.19
C THR A 94 -24.43 -6.65 13.62
N PRO A 95 -24.30 -5.73 14.58
CA PRO A 95 -24.37 -6.11 15.99
C PRO A 95 -25.80 -6.57 16.27
N ASP A 96 -25.95 -7.82 16.72
CA ASP A 96 -27.20 -8.30 17.33
C ASP A 96 -27.54 -7.50 18.60
#